data_AF-A0A554JB13-F1
#
_entry.id   AF-A0A554JB13-F1
#
_cell.length_a   1.000
_cell.length_b   1.000
_cell.length_c   1.000
_cell.angle_alpha   90.00
_cell.angle_beta   90.00
_cell.angle_gamma   90.00
#
_symmetry.space_group_name_H-M   'P 1'
#
loop_
_entity.id
_entity.type
_entity.pdbx_description
1 polymer ?
#
loop_
_entity_poly.entity_id
_entity_poly.type
_entity_poly.pdbx_seq_one_letter_code
_entity_poly.pdbx_strand_id
1 'polypeptide(L)'
;MISQIFTKTWMFGTAQFVGISRTDKFSFILSCVLLVTSIVMAFWMRTKKDSIKKNIQKRWRALFATFGVLGLIWSFLRYEYIVGISSHIVIIILYFIALIWGISILKYYFGKYKRQLAEHEKQEQIKKYL
;
A
#
# COMPACT_ATOMS: atom_id res chain seq x y z
N MET A 1 -5.06 40.92 -14.72
CA MET A 1 -5.10 40.78 -13.25
C MET A 1 -5.68 39.42 -12.82
N ILE A 2 -5.23 38.30 -13.43
CA ILE A 2 -5.62 36.92 -13.05
C ILE A 2 -4.39 35.97 -13.03
N SER A 3 -3.23 36.37 -13.56
CA SER A 3 -2.09 35.46 -13.77
C SER A 3 -1.04 35.42 -12.65
N GLN A 4 -1.16 36.22 -11.59
CA GLN A 4 -0.15 36.28 -10.50
C GLN A 4 -0.55 35.52 -9.22
N ILE A 5 -1.75 34.94 -9.18
CA ILE A 5 -2.25 34.19 -8.00
C ILE A 5 -1.77 32.71 -8.03
N PHE A 6 -1.29 32.24 -9.20
CA PHE A 6 -0.81 30.87 -9.40
C PHE A 6 0.71 30.69 -9.29
N THR A 7 1.45 31.76 -9.00
CA THR A 7 2.91 31.73 -9.10
C THR A 7 3.59 31.38 -7.77
N LYS A 8 3.95 30.09 -7.68
CA LYS A 8 5.09 29.50 -6.95
C LYS A 8 4.94 29.14 -5.47
N THR A 9 4.09 29.79 -4.68
CA THR A 9 3.98 29.46 -3.25
C THR A 9 3.15 28.21 -2.95
N TRP A 10 2.22 27.82 -3.83
CA TRP A 10 1.34 26.67 -3.55
C TRP A 10 1.95 25.32 -3.91
N MET A 11 2.84 25.26 -4.91
CA MET A 11 3.51 24.02 -5.32
C MET A 11 4.88 23.81 -4.66
N PHE A 12 5.58 24.90 -4.33
CA PHE A 12 6.94 24.90 -3.78
C PHE A 12 7.11 25.78 -2.54
N GLY A 13 6.02 26.27 -1.94
CA GLY A 13 6.08 26.96 -0.67
C GLY A 13 6.62 26.00 0.37
N THR A 14 7.87 26.21 0.75
CA THR A 14 8.48 25.56 1.89
C THR A 14 7.69 26.06 3.10
N ALA A 15 6.70 25.29 3.53
CA ALA A 15 6.01 25.54 4.78
C ALA A 15 7.05 25.36 5.89
N GLN A 16 7.74 26.46 6.17
CA GLN A 16 8.83 26.56 7.09
C GLN A 16 8.30 26.18 8.48
N PHE A 17 8.97 25.22 9.13
CA PHE A 17 8.95 25.01 10.57
C PHE A 17 7.57 24.90 11.25
N VAL A 18 6.60 24.19 10.65
CA VAL A 18 5.47 23.72 11.45
C VAL A 18 5.97 22.51 12.24
N GLY A 19 6.28 22.73 13.52
CA GLY A 19 6.66 21.65 14.45
C GLY A 19 5.73 20.45 14.31
N ILE A 20 6.28 19.24 14.55
CA ILE A 20 5.64 17.93 14.31
C ILE A 20 4.13 18.03 14.42
N SER A 21 3.47 18.17 13.27
CA SER A 21 2.02 18.36 13.24
C SER A 21 1.36 17.05 13.68
N ARG A 22 0.16 17.11 14.26
CA ARG A 22 -0.58 15.88 14.64
C ARG A 22 -0.70 14.91 13.46
N THR A 23 -0.83 15.44 12.26
CA THR A 23 -0.87 14.70 10.98
C THR A 23 0.37 13.83 10.75
N ASP A 24 1.54 14.26 11.23
CA ASP A 24 2.82 13.62 10.95
C ASP A 24 2.99 12.41 11.85
N LYS A 25 2.62 12.57 13.13
CA LYS A 25 2.53 11.47 14.09
C LYS A 25 1.51 10.43 13.62
N PHE A 26 0.36 10.88 13.13
CA PHE A 26 -0.67 9.99 12.59
C PHE A 26 -0.15 9.20 11.38
N SER A 27 0.50 9.87 10.42
CA SER A 27 1.08 9.21 9.25
C SER A 27 2.14 8.18 9.62
N PHE A 28 3.00 8.49 10.59
CA PHE A 28 4.00 7.54 11.10
C PHE A 28 3.36 6.33 11.77
N ILE A 29 2.40 6.53 12.68
CA ILE A 29 1.68 5.45 13.36
C ILE A 29 0.96 4.56 12.35
N LEU A 30 0.24 5.17 11.40
CA LEU A 30 -0.46 4.45 10.34
C LEU A 30 0.52 3.58 9.53
N SER A 31 1.69 4.13 9.19
CA SER A 31 2.72 3.40 8.44
C SER A 31 3.25 2.19 9.22
N CYS A 32 3.52 2.37 10.52
CA CYS A 32 3.90 1.28 11.42
C CYS A 32 2.81 0.20 11.48
N VAL A 33 1.55 0.57 11.65
CA VAL A 33 0.42 -0.38 11.69
C VAL A 33 0.30 -1.16 10.39
N LEU A 34 0.43 -0.50 9.23
CA LEU A 34 0.42 -1.15 7.91
C LEU A 34 1.58 -2.14 7.74
N LEU A 35 2.76 -1.81 8.28
CA LEU A 35 3.91 -2.71 8.23
C LEU A 35 3.74 -3.92 9.16
N VAL A 36 3.28 -3.69 10.40
CA VAL A 36 2.99 -4.76 11.37
C VAL A 36 1.92 -5.71 10.83
N THR A 37 0.83 -5.19 10.28
CA THR A 37 -0.23 -6.01 9.66
C THR A 37 0.32 -6.84 8.49
N SER A 38 1.22 -6.29 7.68
CA SER A 38 1.91 -7.05 6.63
C SER A 38 2.74 -8.22 7.19
N ILE A 39 3.47 -7.99 8.28
CA ILE A 39 4.25 -9.04 8.96
C ILE A 39 3.35 -10.12 9.53
N VAL A 40 2.26 -9.75 10.21
CA VAL A 40 1.27 -10.70 10.75
C VAL A 40 0.67 -11.56 9.64
N MET A 41 0.30 -10.95 8.51
CA MET A 41 -0.16 -11.68 7.32
C MET A 41 0.90 -12.65 6.79
N ALA A 42 2.19 -12.28 6.82
CA ALA A 42 3.28 -13.16 6.43
C ALA A 42 3.36 -14.42 7.31
N PHE A 43 3.20 -14.27 8.62
CA PHE A 43 3.18 -15.38 9.57
C PHE A 43 1.96 -16.28 9.36
N TRP A 44 0.76 -15.71 9.21
CA TRP A 44 -0.47 -16.49 8.94
C TRP A 44 -0.43 -17.26 7.62
N MET A 45 0.28 -16.75 6.61
CA MET A 45 0.48 -17.48 5.35
C MET A 45 1.42 -18.69 5.48
N ARG A 46 2.24 -18.77 6.53
CA ARG A 46 3.11 -19.94 6.77
C ARG A 46 2.33 -21.13 7.34
N THR A 47 1.27 -20.88 8.10
CA THR A 47 0.45 -21.92 8.73
C THR A 47 -0.64 -22.50 7.81
N LYS A 48 -1.09 -21.79 6.78
CA LYS A 48 -2.14 -22.29 5.87
C LYS A 48 -1.57 -23.01 4.64
N LYS A 49 -2.07 -24.23 4.38
CA LYS A 49 -1.78 -25.06 3.19
C LYS A 49 -2.58 -24.67 1.94
N ASP A 50 -3.69 -23.92 2.09
CA ASP A 50 -4.53 -23.47 0.97
C ASP A 50 -3.75 -22.57 -0.01
N SER A 51 -3.41 -23.11 -1.18
CA SER A 51 -2.59 -22.41 -2.19
C SER A 51 -3.29 -21.18 -2.78
N ILE A 52 -4.63 -21.24 -2.91
CA ILE A 52 -5.44 -20.17 -3.51
C ILE A 52 -5.51 -18.94 -2.60
N LYS A 53 -5.89 -19.15 -1.33
CA LYS A 53 -5.97 -18.05 -0.35
C LYS A 53 -4.61 -17.40 -0.12
N LYS A 54 -3.53 -18.20 -0.19
CA LYS A 54 -2.14 -17.74 -0.07
C LYS A 54 -1.74 -16.78 -1.19
N ASN A 55 -2.21 -16.97 -2.43
CA ASN A 55 -1.90 -16.06 -3.53
C ASN A 55 -2.56 -14.68 -3.38
N ILE A 56 -3.82 -14.62 -2.93
CA ILE A 56 -4.50 -13.36 -2.63
C ILE A 56 -3.82 -12.66 -1.46
N GLN A 57 -3.59 -13.38 -0.36
CA GLN A 57 -2.93 -12.83 0.82
C GLN A 57 -1.52 -12.31 0.50
N LYS A 58 -0.77 -12.97 -0.40
CA LYS A 58 0.54 -12.48 -0.85
C LYS A 58 0.46 -11.09 -1.48
N ARG A 59 -0.57 -10.84 -2.29
CA ARG A 59 -0.77 -9.56 -2.99
C ARG A 59 -1.19 -8.46 -2.02
N TRP A 60 -2.14 -8.75 -1.13
CA TRP A 60 -2.52 -7.82 -0.06
C TRP A 60 -1.36 -7.49 0.86
N ARG A 61 -0.61 -8.50 1.30
CA ARG A 61 0.59 -8.31 2.11
C ARG A 61 1.60 -7.40 1.41
N ALA A 62 1.82 -7.61 0.11
CA ALA A 62 2.76 -6.79 -0.64
C ALA A 62 2.29 -5.33 -0.76
N LEU A 63 0.98 -5.09 -0.90
CA LEU A 63 0.39 -3.75 -0.82
C LEU A 63 0.63 -3.13 0.58
N PHE A 64 0.29 -3.84 1.65
CA PHE A 64 0.52 -3.33 3.02
C PHE A 64 2.01 -3.09 3.32
N ALA A 65 2.90 -3.95 2.80
CA ALA A 65 4.34 -3.79 2.94
C ALA A 65 4.84 -2.54 2.19
N THR A 66 4.45 -2.35 0.93
CA THR A 66 4.88 -1.19 0.14
C THR A 66 4.37 0.10 0.75
N PHE A 67 3.10 0.16 1.16
CA PHE A 67 2.53 1.33 1.83
C PHE A 67 3.17 1.61 3.19
N GLY A 68 3.40 0.58 4.01
CA GLY A 68 4.06 0.73 5.30
C GLY A 68 5.50 1.23 5.17
N VAL A 69 6.29 0.63 4.26
CA VAL A 69 7.68 1.02 4.01
C VAL A 69 7.76 2.43 3.43
N LEU A 70 6.94 2.76 2.43
CA LEU A 70 6.93 4.11 1.84
C LEU A 70 6.50 5.17 2.83
N GLY A 71 5.49 4.88 3.65
CA GLY A 71 5.03 5.79 4.68
C GLY A 71 6.08 6.04 5.78
N LEU A 72 6.88 5.02 6.13
CA LEU A 72 8.02 5.19 7.03
C LEU A 72 9.16 5.97 6.38
N ILE A 73 9.54 5.64 5.14
CA ILE A 73 10.56 6.39 4.39
C ILE A 73 10.16 7.86 4.28
N TRP A 74 8.89 8.14 3.99
CA TRP A 74 8.35 9.49 3.94
C TRP A 74 8.42 10.21 5.30
N SER A 75 7.99 9.54 6.36
CA SER A 75 8.05 10.08 7.71
C SER A 75 9.50 10.39 8.13
N PHE A 76 10.45 9.55 7.73
CA PHE A 76 11.87 9.72 7.98
C PHE A 76 12.48 10.89 7.17
N LEU A 77 12.19 10.97 5.86
CA LEU A 77 12.59 12.10 5.00
C LEU A 77 12.11 13.45 5.54
N ARG A 78 10.91 13.46 6.12
CA ARG A 78 10.33 14.64 6.76
C ARG A 78 11.00 14.98 8.08
N TYR A 79 11.41 13.97 8.86
CA TYR A 79 12.16 14.17 10.09
C TYR A 79 13.58 14.72 9.81
N GLU A 80 14.23 14.26 8.74
CA GLU A 80 15.52 14.76 8.27
C GLU A 80 15.46 16.16 7.62
N TYR A 81 14.28 16.81 7.62
CA TYR A 81 14.08 18.14 7.02
C TYR A 81 14.59 18.24 5.59
N ILE A 82 14.52 17.17 4.79
CA ILE A 82 14.85 17.25 3.35
C ILE A 82 13.70 17.97 2.65
N VAL A 83 13.70 19.30 2.74
CA VAL A 83 12.66 20.25 2.30
C VAL A 83 12.36 20.15 0.79
N GLY A 84 13.18 19.44 0.01
CA GLY A 84 13.07 19.36 -1.45
C GLY A 84 11.88 18.53 -1.98
N ILE A 85 11.31 17.63 -1.18
CA ILE A 85 10.20 16.79 -1.64
C ILE A 85 8.89 17.38 -1.13
N SER A 86 8.24 18.18 -1.97
CA SER A 86 6.91 18.75 -1.67
C SER A 86 5.94 17.64 -1.26
N SER A 87 5.18 17.87 -0.17
CA SER A 87 4.23 16.89 0.40
C SER A 87 3.24 16.34 -0.63
N HIS A 88 3.00 17.08 -1.70
CA HIS A 88 2.07 16.73 -2.77
C HIS A 88 2.64 15.66 -3.71
N ILE A 89 3.96 15.69 -3.97
CA ILE A 89 4.63 14.71 -4.83
C ILE A 89 4.50 13.30 -4.23
N VAL A 90 4.65 13.18 -2.92
CA VAL A 90 4.55 11.87 -2.26
C VAL A 90 3.14 11.34 -2.16
N ILE A 91 2.14 12.22 -2.02
CA ILE A 91 0.74 11.82 -2.13
C ILE A 91 0.45 11.28 -3.54
N ILE A 92 0.97 11.93 -4.59
CA ILE A 92 0.83 11.46 -5.97
C ILE A 92 1.52 10.10 -6.15
N ILE A 93 2.75 9.92 -5.66
CA ILE A 93 3.48 8.65 -5.73
C ILE A 93 2.72 7.54 -5.01
N LEU A 94 2.23 7.79 -3.79
CA LEU A 94 1.42 6.84 -3.03
C LEU A 94 0.15 6.47 -3.78
N TYR A 95 -0.51 7.44 -4.43
CA TYR A 95 -1.70 7.20 -5.23
C TYR A 95 -1.42 6.32 -6.45
N PHE A 96 -0.35 6.60 -7.19
CA PHE A 96 0.08 5.75 -8.32
C PHE A 96 0.38 4.31 -7.90
N ILE A 97 1.05 4.15 -6.76
CA ILE A 97 1.35 2.82 -6.21
C ILE A 97 0.07 2.10 -5.78
N ALA A 98 -0.88 2.82 -5.16
CA ALA A 98 -2.21 2.29 -4.85
C ALA A 98 -2.90 1.76 -6.12
N LEU A 99 -2.84 2.53 -7.20
CA LEU A 99 -3.47 2.22 -8.48
C LEU A 99 -2.85 0.97 -9.12
N ILE A 100 -1.52 0.90 -9.17
CA ILE A 100 -0.79 -0.25 -9.73
C ILE A 100 -1.13 -1.53 -8.97
N TRP A 101 -1.12 -1.47 -7.63
CA TRP A 101 -1.47 -2.62 -6.79
C TRP A 101 -2.95 -2.98 -6.89
N GLY A 102 -3.84 -1.98 -6.92
CA GLY A 102 -5.27 -2.15 -7.10
C GLY A 102 -5.59 -2.88 -8.40
N ILE A 103 -5.04 -2.42 -9.52
CA ILE A 103 -5.20 -3.08 -10.84
C ILE A 103 -4.66 -4.52 -10.80
N SER A 104 -3.51 -4.74 -10.16
CA SER A 104 -2.91 -6.09 -10.02
C SER A 104 -3.78 -7.05 -9.22
N ILE A 105 -4.44 -6.57 -8.16
CA ILE A 105 -5.39 -7.34 -7.36
C ILE A 105 -6.68 -7.59 -8.17
N LEU A 106 -7.22 -6.57 -8.82
CA LEU A 106 -8.44 -6.67 -9.63
C LEU A 106 -8.27 -7.69 -10.77
N LYS A 107 -7.16 -7.60 -11.52
CA LYS A 107 -6.83 -8.53 -12.61
C LYS A 107 -6.70 -9.97 -12.12
N TYR A 108 -6.17 -10.18 -10.93
CA TYR A 108 -6.09 -11.51 -10.32
C TYR A 108 -7.47 -12.03 -9.91
N TYR A 109 -8.31 -11.17 -9.30
CA TYR A 109 -9.65 -11.53 -8.84
C TYR A 109 -10.59 -11.90 -10.00
N PHE A 110 -10.62 -11.08 -11.06
CA PHE A 110 -11.50 -11.33 -12.20
C PHE A 110 -10.98 -12.42 -13.15
N GLY A 111 -9.66 -12.57 -13.30
CA GLY A 111 -9.09 -13.53 -14.26
C GLY A 111 -8.74 -14.89 -13.64
N LYS A 112 -7.82 -14.90 -12.68
CA LYS A 112 -7.19 -16.16 -12.20
C LYS A 112 -7.93 -16.79 -11.02
N TYR A 113 -8.54 -15.99 -10.15
CA TYR A 113 -9.18 -16.50 -8.94
C TYR A 113 -10.37 -17.40 -9.25
N LYS A 114 -11.27 -16.99 -10.15
CA LYS A 114 -12.43 -17.82 -10.56
C LYS A 114 -12.01 -19.16 -11.15
N ARG A 115 -10.97 -19.16 -12.00
CA ARG A 115 -10.46 -20.38 -12.63
C ARG A 115 -9.80 -21.32 -11.61
N GLN A 116 -9.00 -20.77 -10.69
CA GLN A 116 -8.39 -21.56 -9.62
C GLN A 116 -9.42 -22.13 -8.66
N LEU A 117 -10.48 -21.37 -8.33
CA LEU A 117 -11.56 -21.84 -7.46
C LEU A 117 -12.31 -23.02 -8.09
N ALA A 118 -12.68 -22.91 -9.37
CA ALA A 118 -13.34 -23.99 -10.10
C ALA A 118 -12.48 -25.26 -10.23
N GLU A 119 -11.16 -25.11 -10.42
CA GLU A 119 -10.21 -26.24 -10.43
C GLU A 119 -10.08 -26.88 -9.04
N HIS A 120 -10.09 -26.09 -7.95
CA HIS A 120 -10.04 -26.61 -6.58
C HIS A 120 -11.32 -27.36 -6.21
N GLU A 121 -12.49 -26.84 -6.56
CA GLU A 121 -13.78 -27.51 -6.33
C GLU A 121 -13.84 -28.85 -7.07
N LYS A 122 -13.34 -28.91 -8.31
CA LYS A 122 -13.22 -30.19 -9.04
C LYS A 122 -12.28 -31.17 -8.34
N GLN A 123 -11.15 -30.71 -7.81
CA GLN A 123 -10.23 -31.58 -7.07
C GLN A 123 -10.82 -32.07 -5.74
N GLU A 124 -11.58 -31.24 -5.04
CA GLU A 124 -12.30 -31.64 -3.82
C GLU A 124 -13.41 -32.65 -4.11
N GLN A 125 -14.14 -32.49 -5.22
CA GLN A 125 -15.11 -33.48 -5.66
C GLN A 125 -14.42 -34.82 -5.96
N ILE A 126 -13.33 -34.84 -6.74
CA ILE A 126 -12.59 -36.07 -7.06
C ILE A 126 -12.09 -36.77 -5.79
N LYS A 127 -11.56 -36.04 -4.81
CA LYS A 127 -11.12 -36.59 -3.51
C LYS A 127 -12.25 -37.15 -2.65
N LYS A 128 -13.50 -36.77 -2.90
CA LYS A 128 -14.66 -37.27 -2.13
C LYS A 128 -15.14 -38.64 -2.65
N TYR A 129 -14.75 -38.99 -3.89
CA TYR A 129 -15.12 -40.24 -4.56
C TYR A 129 -13.96 -41.25 -4.66
N LEU A 130 -12.78 -40.90 -4.12
CA LEU A 130 -11.59 -41.75 -3.97
C LEU A 130 -11.39 -42.08 -2.49
#